data_AF-A0A3D2S8A4-F1
#
_entry.id   AF-A0A3D2S8A4-F1
#
_cell.length_a   1.000
_cell.length_b   1.000
_cell.length_c   1.000
_cell.angle_alpha   90.00
_cell.angle_beta   90.00
_cell.angle_gamma   90.00
#
_symmetry.space_group_name_H-M   'P 1'
#
loop_
_entity.id
_entity.type
_entity.pdbx_description
1 polymer ?
#
loop_
_entity_poly.entity_id
_entity_poly.type
_entity_poly.pdbx_seq_one_letter_code
_entity_poly.pdbx_strand_id
1 'polypeptide(L)'
;IPHGGGGPGMGPICVNDKLAPYLPGHPLVKTGGEKAIHPVNAAPYGSASILLISYAYIKMLGSEGCTESTRAAILNANYLKSRLEEAYDVLYLGKSGRVAHEFIVDFRKWKNTIGLEVEDVAKRLMDYGFHAPTVSFP
;
A
#
# COMPACT_ATOMS: atom_id res chain seq x y z
N ILE A 1 -10.31 1.74 -4.34
CA ILE A 1 -11.10 2.51 -3.35
C ILE A 1 -10.38 3.83 -3.12
N PRO A 2 -11.05 4.99 -3.14
CA PRO A 2 -10.40 6.28 -2.94
C PRO A 2 -9.86 6.44 -1.51
N HIS A 3 -8.73 7.13 -1.35
CA HIS A 3 -8.12 7.37 -0.03
C HIS A 3 -8.95 8.30 0.88
N GLY A 4 -9.70 9.24 0.29
CA GLY A 4 -10.66 10.10 1.01
C GLY A 4 -10.10 10.98 2.13
N GLY A 5 -8.79 11.25 2.15
CA GLY A 5 -8.14 12.04 3.21
C GLY A 5 -7.97 11.32 4.55
N GLY A 6 -8.10 9.98 4.56
CA GLY A 6 -8.00 9.17 5.79
C GLY A 6 -9.05 8.06 5.91
N GLY A 7 -9.76 7.74 4.83
CA GLY A 7 -10.83 6.74 4.80
C GLY A 7 -11.95 7.15 3.83
N PRO A 8 -12.84 6.21 3.45
CA PRO A 8 -13.01 4.87 4.01
C PRO A 8 -12.06 3.82 3.41
N GLY A 9 -11.85 2.72 4.14
CA GLY A 9 -11.09 1.55 3.69
C GLY A 9 -11.88 0.25 3.86
N MET A 10 -11.42 -0.81 3.18
CA MET A 10 -11.87 -2.19 3.38
C MET A 10 -10.66 -3.11 3.35
N GLY A 11 -10.52 -3.95 4.37
CA GLY A 11 -9.45 -4.94 4.50
C GLY A 11 -9.99 -6.37 4.51
N PRO A 12 -10.44 -6.92 3.36
CA PRO A 12 -10.88 -8.31 3.30
C PRO A 12 -9.69 -9.25 3.53
N ILE A 13 -9.94 -10.36 4.24
CA ILE A 13 -8.95 -11.42 4.43
C ILE A 13 -9.33 -12.64 3.60
N CYS A 14 -8.34 -13.25 2.96
CA CYS A 14 -8.45 -14.59 2.41
C CYS A 14 -7.64 -15.51 3.32
N VAL A 15 -8.20 -16.67 3.65
CA VAL A 15 -7.56 -17.64 4.54
C VAL A 15 -7.57 -19.00 3.85
N ASN A 16 -6.64 -19.88 4.25
CA ASN A 16 -6.65 -21.26 3.78
C ASN A 16 -7.79 -22.08 4.41
N ASP A 17 -8.00 -23.30 3.92
CA ASP A 17 -9.10 -24.17 4.36
C ASP A 17 -9.05 -24.53 5.86
N LYS A 18 -7.87 -24.50 6.48
CA LYS A 18 -7.73 -24.77 7.92
C LYS A 18 -8.28 -23.62 8.77
N LEU A 19 -8.24 -22.40 8.25
CA LEU A 19 -8.69 -21.19 8.92
C LEU A 19 -10.11 -20.77 8.49
N ALA A 20 -10.58 -21.23 7.33
CA ALA A 20 -11.92 -20.92 6.82
C ALA A 20 -13.06 -21.20 7.82
N PRO A 21 -13.05 -22.31 8.60
CA PRO A 21 -14.07 -22.56 9.62
C PRO A 21 -14.17 -21.47 10.69
N TYR A 22 -13.10 -20.70 10.91
CA TYR A 22 -13.00 -19.69 11.97
C TYR A 22 -13.20 -18.25 11.47
N LEU A 23 -13.58 -18.05 10.20
CA LEU A 23 -13.86 -16.71 9.68
C LEU A 23 -14.97 -16.02 10.49
N PRO A 24 -14.92 -14.68 10.65
CA PRO A 24 -15.91 -13.94 11.46
C PRO A 24 -17.37 -14.19 11.04
N GLY A 25 -18.20 -14.52 12.04
CA GLY A 25 -19.65 -14.65 11.90
C GLY A 25 -20.37 -13.33 12.16
N HIS A 26 -21.71 -13.32 12.02
CA HIS A 26 -22.55 -12.16 12.34
C HIS A 26 -23.91 -12.61 12.92
N PRO A 27 -24.43 -11.99 14.00
CA PRO A 27 -25.65 -12.45 14.67
C PRO A 27 -26.93 -12.22 13.86
N LEU A 28 -26.95 -11.21 12.98
CA LEU A 28 -28.12 -10.85 12.18
C LEU A 28 -28.15 -11.50 10.79
N VAL A 29 -26.99 -11.92 10.26
CA VAL A 29 -26.84 -12.48 8.91
C VAL A 29 -25.80 -13.59 9.00
N LYS A 30 -26.13 -14.80 8.54
CA LYS A 30 -25.20 -15.92 8.60
C LYS A 30 -23.98 -15.65 7.70
N THR A 31 -22.82 -15.45 8.32
CA THR A 31 -21.50 -15.34 7.69
C THR A 31 -20.50 -16.22 8.41
N GLY A 32 -19.25 -16.28 7.93
CA GLY A 32 -18.17 -17.06 8.55
C GLY A 32 -18.29 -18.55 8.29
N GLY A 33 -17.47 -19.32 9.01
CA GLY A 33 -17.46 -20.80 8.93
C GLY A 33 -18.23 -21.48 10.07
N GLU A 34 -18.14 -22.81 10.14
CA GLU A 34 -18.85 -23.61 11.16
C GLU A 34 -18.42 -23.30 12.60
N LYS A 35 -17.18 -22.82 12.78
CA LYS A 35 -16.58 -22.42 14.06
C LYS A 35 -16.33 -20.92 14.09
N ALA A 36 -17.22 -20.15 13.46
CA ALA A 36 -17.06 -18.71 13.28
C ALA A 36 -16.75 -18.01 14.60
N ILE A 37 -15.74 -17.14 14.59
CA ILE A 37 -15.48 -16.23 15.70
C ILE A 37 -16.54 -15.11 15.74
N HIS A 38 -16.51 -14.34 16.81
CA HIS A 38 -17.39 -13.19 16.97
C HIS A 38 -17.25 -12.16 15.84
N PRO A 39 -18.29 -11.35 15.59
CA PRO A 39 -18.24 -10.31 14.57
C PRO A 39 -17.14 -9.30 14.89
N VAL A 40 -16.35 -8.94 13.89
CA VAL A 40 -15.32 -7.90 13.99
C VAL A 40 -15.81 -6.53 13.50
N ASN A 41 -16.94 -6.52 12.80
CA ASN A 41 -17.59 -5.33 12.24
C ASN A 41 -19.07 -5.30 12.65
N ALA A 42 -19.64 -4.10 12.73
CA ALA A 42 -21.06 -3.90 13.06
C ALA A 42 -22.02 -4.37 11.95
N ALA A 43 -21.55 -4.42 10.69
CA ALA A 43 -22.29 -4.96 9.55
C ALA A 43 -21.56 -6.20 9.01
N PRO A 44 -22.28 -7.22 8.52
CA PRO A 44 -21.71 -8.53 8.15
C PRO A 44 -20.62 -8.46 7.07
N TYR A 45 -20.66 -7.44 6.21
CA TYR A 45 -19.68 -7.22 5.14
C TYR A 45 -19.00 -5.84 5.21
N GLY A 46 -19.02 -5.20 6.39
CA GLY A 46 -18.50 -3.85 6.59
C GLY A 46 -19.15 -2.82 5.66
N SER A 47 -18.33 -1.95 5.07
CA SER A 47 -18.75 -0.93 4.11
C SER A 47 -19.02 -1.53 2.72
N ALA A 48 -20.07 -2.34 2.59
CA ALA A 48 -20.31 -3.14 1.38
C ALA A 48 -20.45 -2.31 0.09
N SER A 49 -21.00 -1.09 0.18
CA SER A 49 -21.22 -0.22 -0.99
C SER A 49 -19.95 0.14 -1.75
N ILE A 50 -18.80 0.24 -1.08
CA ILE A 50 -17.53 0.61 -1.71
C ILE A 50 -16.78 -0.57 -2.33
N LEU A 51 -17.21 -1.82 -2.08
CA LEU A 51 -16.60 -3.02 -2.66
C LEU A 51 -16.77 -3.09 -4.18
N LEU A 52 -17.82 -2.47 -4.71
CA LEU A 52 -18.07 -2.38 -6.15
C LEU A 52 -16.95 -1.66 -6.90
N ILE A 53 -16.19 -0.78 -6.22
CA ILE A 53 -15.05 -0.06 -6.82
C ILE A 53 -13.94 -1.06 -7.17
N SER A 54 -13.56 -1.91 -6.22
CA SER A 54 -12.52 -2.93 -6.44
C SER A 54 -13.00 -4.01 -7.41
N TYR A 55 -14.28 -4.40 -7.33
CA TYR A 55 -14.89 -5.32 -8.30
C TYR A 55 -14.80 -4.78 -9.73
N ALA A 56 -15.21 -3.52 -9.95
CA ALA A 56 -15.17 -2.89 -11.26
C ALA A 56 -13.73 -2.80 -11.80
N TYR A 57 -12.77 -2.40 -10.96
CA TYR A 57 -11.34 -2.36 -11.34
C TYR A 57 -10.85 -3.72 -11.84
N ILE A 58 -11.07 -4.80 -11.07
CA ILE A 58 -10.63 -6.14 -11.44
C ILE A 58 -11.34 -6.62 -12.72
N LYS A 59 -12.65 -6.37 -12.84
CA LYS A 59 -13.43 -6.81 -14.00
C LYS A 59 -13.09 -6.08 -15.29
N MET A 60 -12.77 -4.78 -15.22
CA MET A 60 -12.39 -3.99 -16.40
C MET A 60 -10.97 -4.31 -16.87
N LEU A 61 -10.04 -4.52 -15.94
CA LEU A 61 -8.65 -4.86 -16.30
C LEU A 61 -8.48 -6.32 -16.73
N GLY A 62 -9.24 -7.23 -16.15
CA GLY A 62 -8.99 -8.67 -16.30
C GLY A 62 -7.63 -9.09 -15.72
N SER A 63 -7.25 -10.35 -15.94
CA SER A 63 -5.99 -10.91 -15.43
C SER A 63 -4.76 -10.25 -16.05
N GLU A 64 -4.83 -9.95 -17.35
CA GLU A 64 -3.75 -9.31 -18.09
C GLU A 64 -3.53 -7.88 -17.62
N GLY A 65 -4.59 -7.06 -17.58
CA GLY A 65 -4.48 -5.68 -17.11
C GLY A 65 -4.03 -5.57 -15.65
N CYS A 66 -4.46 -6.51 -14.78
CA CYS A 66 -3.96 -6.57 -13.42
C CYS A 66 -2.45 -6.87 -13.39
N THR A 67 -1.99 -7.82 -14.21
CA THR A 67 -0.57 -8.18 -14.33
C THR A 67 0.26 -6.99 -14.84
N GLU A 68 -0.21 -6.32 -15.89
CA GLU A 68 0.49 -5.17 -16.46
C GLU A 68 0.52 -3.98 -15.50
N SER A 69 -0.53 -3.76 -14.72
CA SER A 69 -0.53 -2.74 -13.65
C SER A 69 0.57 -3.01 -12.63
N THR A 70 0.78 -4.28 -12.24
CA THR A 70 1.88 -4.66 -11.34
C THR A 70 3.25 -4.46 -11.98
N ARG A 71 3.43 -4.84 -13.25
CA ARG A 71 4.70 -4.62 -13.98
C ARG A 71 5.04 -3.14 -14.06
N ALA A 72 4.07 -2.30 -14.41
CA ALA A 72 4.24 -0.86 -14.51
C ALA A 72 4.63 -0.24 -13.16
N ALA A 73 4.00 -0.66 -12.05
CA ALA A 73 4.35 -0.18 -10.71
C ALA A 73 5.83 -0.47 -10.36
N ILE A 74 6.29 -1.70 -10.61
CA ILE A 74 7.69 -2.10 -10.36
C ILE A 74 8.65 -1.37 -11.29
N LEU A 75 8.31 -1.24 -12.57
CA LEU A 75 9.12 -0.52 -13.55
C LEU A 75 9.30 0.95 -13.17
N ASN A 76 8.21 1.64 -12.83
CA ASN A 76 8.24 3.06 -12.46
C ASN A 76 9.09 3.31 -11.22
N ALA A 77 8.97 2.46 -10.19
CA ALA A 77 9.81 2.55 -9.00
C ALA A 77 11.30 2.39 -9.32
N ASN A 78 11.66 1.39 -10.14
CA ASN A 78 13.06 1.17 -10.52
C ASN A 78 13.61 2.26 -11.45
N TYR A 79 12.77 2.85 -12.31
CA TYR A 79 13.14 3.99 -13.14
C TYR A 79 13.43 5.23 -12.30
N LEU A 80 12.58 5.56 -11.32
CA LEU A 80 12.83 6.66 -10.40
C LEU A 80 14.08 6.40 -9.55
N LYS A 81 14.26 5.17 -9.07
CA LYS A 81 15.45 4.76 -8.34
C LYS A 81 16.73 5.00 -9.14
N SER A 82 16.79 4.56 -10.41
CA SER A 82 17.98 4.76 -11.25
C SER A 82 18.24 6.21 -11.58
N ARG A 83 17.20 7.03 -11.65
CA ARG A 83 17.31 8.49 -11.82
C ARG A 83 17.85 9.23 -10.59
N LEU A 84 17.73 8.64 -9.40
CA LEU A 84 18.07 9.27 -8.13
C LEU A 84 19.35 8.70 -7.49
N GLU A 85 19.75 7.47 -7.85
CA GLU A 85 20.82 6.75 -7.15
C GLU A 85 22.23 7.37 -7.23
N GLU A 86 22.48 8.28 -8.18
CA GLU A 86 23.73 9.05 -8.23
C GLU A 86 23.77 10.18 -7.19
N ALA A 87 22.61 10.70 -6.77
CA ALA A 87 22.49 11.84 -5.88
C ALA A 87 22.03 11.45 -4.46
N TYR A 88 21.35 10.31 -4.32
CA TYR A 88 20.73 9.87 -3.08
C TYR A 88 21.00 8.40 -2.81
N ASP A 89 21.30 8.08 -1.55
CA ASP A 89 21.46 6.70 -1.10
C ASP A 89 20.10 5.97 -1.08
N VAL A 90 20.03 4.79 -1.68
CA VAL A 90 18.84 3.91 -1.62
C VAL A 90 19.06 2.85 -0.54
N LEU A 91 18.19 2.84 0.48
CA LEU A 91 18.47 2.12 1.72
C LEU A 91 18.46 0.59 1.58
N TYR A 92 17.51 0.04 0.83
CA TYR A 92 17.35 -1.41 0.66
C TYR A 92 17.19 -1.79 -0.81
N LEU A 93 17.90 -2.86 -1.20
CA LEU A 93 17.87 -3.41 -2.54
C LEU A 93 17.70 -4.93 -2.48
N GLY A 94 17.00 -5.49 -3.46
CA GLY A 94 16.98 -6.94 -3.68
C GLY A 94 18.32 -7.46 -4.19
N LYS A 95 18.46 -8.80 -4.25
CA LYS A 95 19.71 -9.50 -4.67
C LYS A 95 20.28 -9.06 -6.02
N SER A 96 19.44 -8.55 -6.92
CA SER A 96 19.84 -8.08 -8.25
C SER A 96 19.89 -6.55 -8.37
N GLY A 97 19.97 -5.82 -7.24
CA GLY A 97 20.04 -4.35 -7.24
C GLY A 97 18.74 -3.63 -7.63
N ARG A 98 17.61 -4.36 -7.59
CA ARG A 98 16.27 -3.85 -7.94
C ARG A 98 15.40 -3.70 -6.70
N VAL A 99 14.42 -2.81 -6.81
CA VAL A 99 13.38 -2.58 -5.80
C VAL A 99 12.06 -3.18 -6.27
N ALA A 100 11.08 -3.27 -5.38
CA ALA A 100 9.74 -3.72 -5.73
C ALA A 100 8.92 -2.55 -6.32
N HIS A 101 7.76 -2.23 -5.76
CA HIS A 101 6.89 -1.13 -6.22
C HIS A 101 7.17 0.21 -5.50
N GLU A 102 8.14 0.23 -4.60
CA GLU A 102 8.58 1.38 -3.83
C GLU A 102 10.06 1.21 -3.43
N PHE A 103 10.67 2.29 -2.95
CA PHE A 103 12.03 2.30 -2.39
C PHE A 103 12.21 3.43 -1.39
N ILE A 104 13.24 3.33 -0.56
CA ILE A 104 13.53 4.30 0.51
C ILE A 104 14.79 5.09 0.14
N VAL A 105 14.68 6.41 0.19
CA VAL A 105 15.82 7.32 0.11
C VAL A 105 16.33 7.64 1.51
N ASP A 106 17.63 7.44 1.75
CA ASP A 106 18.26 7.62 3.06
C ASP A 106 18.85 9.03 3.23
N PHE A 107 18.16 9.86 4.00
CA PHE A 107 18.60 11.22 4.35
C PHE A 107 19.38 11.31 5.67
N ARG A 108 19.57 10.21 6.40
CA ARG A 108 20.10 10.28 7.79
C ARG A 108 21.49 10.87 7.90
N LYS A 109 22.32 10.70 6.87
CA LYS A 109 23.68 11.28 6.82
C LYS A 109 23.64 12.82 6.83
N TRP A 110 22.59 13.42 6.28
CA TRP A 110 22.51 14.87 6.05
C TRP A 110 22.34 15.66 7.35
N LYS A 111 21.69 15.08 8.36
CA LYS A 111 21.59 15.67 9.70
C LYS A 111 22.98 16.02 10.27
N ASN A 112 23.92 15.08 10.16
CA ASN A 112 25.24 15.22 10.76
C ASN A 112 26.24 15.97 9.86
N THR A 113 26.01 16.01 8.54
CA THR A 113 26.93 16.68 7.60
C THR A 113 26.55 18.12 7.29
N ILE A 114 25.25 18.41 7.15
CA ILE A 114 24.74 19.71 6.70
C ILE A 114 23.56 20.22 7.56
N GLY A 115 23.19 19.51 8.63
CA GLY A 115 22.14 19.94 9.55
C GLY A 115 20.71 19.82 9.01
N LEU A 116 20.51 19.13 7.88
CA LEU A 116 19.17 18.95 7.29
C LEU A 116 18.51 17.66 7.78
N GLU A 117 17.25 17.77 8.15
CA GLU A 117 16.38 16.64 8.49
C GLU A 117 15.50 16.26 7.29
N VAL A 118 14.84 15.09 7.37
CA VAL A 118 13.95 14.63 6.29
C VAL A 118 12.72 15.54 6.13
N GLU A 119 12.29 16.19 7.21
CA GLU A 119 11.19 17.16 7.21
C GLU A 119 11.52 18.38 6.34
N ASP A 120 12.78 18.83 6.31
CA ASP A 120 13.19 19.95 5.47
C ASP A 120 13.01 19.62 3.98
N VAL A 121 13.41 18.41 3.59
CA VAL A 121 13.19 17.89 2.23
C VAL A 121 11.70 17.77 1.92
N ALA A 122 10.92 17.22 2.85
CA ALA A 122 9.48 17.05 2.69
C ALA A 122 8.74 18.39 2.53
N LYS A 123 9.12 19.43 3.30
CA LYS A 123 8.55 20.78 3.14
C LYS A 123 9.04 21.45 1.87
N ARG A 124 10.31 21.27 1.51
CA ARG A 124 10.85 21.86 0.28
C ARG A 124 10.17 21.32 -0.96
N LEU A 125 9.78 20.04 -1.00
CA LEU A 125 9.01 19.47 -2.11
C LEU A 125 7.67 20.19 -2.36
N MET A 126 7.07 20.80 -1.34
CA MET A 126 5.83 21.57 -1.48
C MET A 126 6.04 22.81 -2.36
N ASP A 127 7.20 23.46 -2.26
CA ASP A 127 7.57 24.60 -3.11
C ASP A 127 7.72 24.20 -4.58
N TYR A 128 7.99 22.91 -4.85
CA TYR A 128 8.06 22.33 -6.19
C TYR A 128 6.72 21.72 -6.64
N GLY A 129 5.65 21.90 -5.87
CA GLY A 129 4.30 21.42 -6.22
C GLY A 129 4.08 19.93 -5.97
N PHE A 130 4.90 19.29 -5.14
CA PHE A 130 4.76 17.87 -4.79
C PHE A 130 4.33 17.68 -3.34
N HIS A 131 3.34 16.80 -3.13
CA HIS A 131 3.14 16.21 -1.81
C HIS A 131 4.33 15.30 -1.50
N ALA A 132 4.87 15.39 -0.29
CA ALA A 132 5.98 14.54 0.14
C ALA A 132 5.61 13.04 0.05
N PRO A 133 6.59 12.15 -0.18
CA PRO A 133 6.38 10.72 0.03
C PRO A 133 6.10 10.42 1.51
N THR A 134 5.90 9.14 1.86
CA THR A 134 5.87 8.72 3.27
C THR A 134 7.17 9.12 3.96
N VAL A 135 7.07 9.77 5.12
CA VAL A 135 8.21 10.30 5.89
C VAL A 135 8.38 9.50 7.17
N SER A 136 9.63 9.15 7.49
CA SER A 136 10.03 8.53 8.76
C SER A 136 9.31 7.22 9.11
N PHE A 137 8.96 6.47 8.06
CA PHE A 137 8.43 5.11 8.08
C PHE A 137 8.71 4.48 6.70
N PRO A 138 8.99 3.18 6.53
CA PRO A 138 8.94 2.09 7.52
C PRO A 138 9.90 2.28 8.70
#